data_AF-A0A2V7DGZ3-F1
#
_entry.id   AF-A0A2V7DGZ3-F1
#
_cell.length_a   1.000
_cell.length_b   1.000
_cell.length_c   1.000
_cell.angle_alpha   90.00
_cell.angle_beta   90.00
_cell.angle_gamma   90.00
#
_symmetry.space_group_name_H-M   'P 1'
#
loop_
_entity.id
_entity.type
_entity.pdbx_description
1 polymer ?
#
loop_
_entity_poly.entity_id
_entity_poly.type
_entity_poly.pdbx_seq_one_letter_code
_entity_poly.pdbx_strand_id
1 'polypeptide(L)'
;MKADTATLADVKLVLTAPLHIQTKRSGYSKAQVDFVSARMKFIDRATSTTWTGTVEAARRLHAEAKRAEREREAAASRAATDEGGQA
;
A
#
# COMPACT_ATOMS: atom_id res chain seq x y z
N MET A 1 -19.60 -15.84 18.71
CA MET A 1 -18.43 -15.62 17.84
C MET A 1 -18.94 -15.05 16.53
N LYS A 2 -18.50 -13.85 16.13
CA LYS A 2 -18.78 -13.33 14.77
C LYS A 2 -17.98 -14.19 13.81
N ALA A 3 -18.58 -14.66 12.72
CA ALA A 3 -17.87 -15.45 11.74
C ALA A 3 -16.72 -14.60 11.16
N ASP A 4 -15.48 -15.06 11.35
CA ASP A 4 -14.24 -14.52 10.77
C ASP A 4 -14.21 -14.78 9.25
N THR A 5 -15.21 -14.30 8.53
CA THR A 5 -15.29 -14.47 7.09
C THR A 5 -14.62 -13.27 6.42
N ALA A 6 -13.65 -13.54 5.54
CA ALA A 6 -13.03 -12.52 4.70
C ALA A 6 -14.13 -11.71 3.99
N THR A 7 -14.12 -10.39 4.17
CA THR A 7 -15.08 -9.54 3.47
C THR A 7 -14.65 -9.35 2.02
N LEU A 8 -15.60 -9.15 1.11
CA LEU A 8 -15.27 -8.82 -0.29
C LEU A 8 -14.39 -7.56 -0.39
N ALA A 9 -14.57 -6.60 0.54
CA ALA A 9 -13.75 -5.41 0.64
C ALA A 9 -12.28 -5.74 0.96
N ASP A 10 -12.04 -6.64 1.92
CA ASP A 10 -10.68 -7.08 2.27
C ASP A 10 -10.03 -7.88 1.14
N VAL A 11 -10.81 -8.73 0.44
CA VAL A 11 -10.32 -9.44 -0.75
C VAL A 11 -9.91 -8.45 -1.84
N LYS A 12 -10.78 -7.47 -2.15
CA LYS A 12 -10.47 -6.43 -3.12
C LYS A 12 -9.22 -5.67 -2.72
N LEU A 13 -9.10 -5.28 -1.45
CA LEU A 13 -7.93 -4.56 -0.93
C LEU A 13 -6.62 -5.32 -1.17
N VAL A 14 -6.58 -6.62 -0.84
CA VAL A 14 -5.38 -7.45 -1.02
C VAL A 14 -5.06 -7.63 -2.51
N LEU A 15 -6.07 -7.79 -3.37
CA LEU A 15 -5.87 -7.96 -4.82
C LEU A 15 -5.44 -6.68 -5.52
N THR A 16 -5.88 -5.51 -5.05
CA THR A 16 -5.52 -4.20 -5.61
C THR A 16 -4.35 -3.54 -4.90
N ALA A 17 -3.62 -4.28 -4.06
CA ALA A 17 -2.47 -3.78 -3.34
C ALA A 17 -1.44 -3.17 -4.34
N PRO A 18 -1.01 -1.92 -4.13
CA PRO A 18 -0.21 -1.21 -5.12
C PRO A 18 1.23 -1.70 -5.03
N LEU A 19 1.57 -2.70 -5.83
CA LEU A 19 2.93 -3.21 -5.98
C LEU A 19 3.68 -2.38 -7.03
N HIS A 20 4.98 -2.20 -6.84
CA HIS A 20 5.90 -1.57 -7.81
C HIS A 20 5.65 -0.08 -8.11
N ILE A 21 5.17 0.70 -7.15
CA ILE A 21 5.21 2.16 -7.29
C ILE A 21 6.69 2.60 -7.30
N GLN A 22 7.06 3.37 -8.33
CA GLN A 22 8.38 4.00 -8.40
C GLN A 22 8.44 5.15 -7.38
N THR A 23 8.96 4.86 -6.19
CA THR A 23 9.18 5.85 -5.14
C THR A 23 10.49 5.60 -4.42
N LYS A 24 11.19 6.68 -4.06
CA LYS A 24 12.44 6.62 -3.27
C LYS A 24 12.17 6.44 -1.76
N ARG A 25 10.90 6.34 -1.34
CA ARG A 25 10.55 6.24 0.08
C ARG A 25 10.80 4.84 0.63
N SER A 26 11.71 4.76 1.60
CA SER A 26 11.98 3.54 2.36
C SER A 26 10.73 2.98 3.06
N GLY A 27 9.80 3.85 3.49
CA GLY A 27 8.53 3.43 4.10
C GLY A 27 7.65 2.59 3.17
N TYR A 28 7.52 2.98 1.91
CA TYR A 28 6.78 2.20 0.91
C TYR A 28 7.49 0.87 0.61
N SER A 29 8.81 0.89 0.39
CA SER A 29 9.57 -0.34 0.13
C SER A 29 9.44 -1.34 1.29
N LYS A 30 9.49 -0.87 2.54
CA LYS A 30 9.27 -1.71 3.72
C LYS A 30 7.85 -2.29 3.74
N ALA A 31 6.83 -1.45 3.55
CA ALA A 31 5.44 -1.90 3.51
C ALA A 31 5.18 -2.90 2.37
N GLN A 32 5.87 -2.75 1.24
CA GLN A 32 5.78 -3.67 0.11
C GLN A 32 6.38 -5.04 0.47
N VAL A 33 7.57 -5.07 1.07
CA VAL A 33 8.20 -6.32 1.54
C VAL A 33 7.33 -7.00 2.60
N ASP A 34 6.78 -6.25 3.55
CA ASP A 34 5.89 -6.77 4.59
C ASP A 34 4.63 -7.40 3.98
N PHE A 35 4.00 -6.71 3.01
CA PHE A 35 2.83 -7.24 2.32
C PHE A 35 3.13 -8.50 1.51
N VAL A 36 4.22 -8.51 0.73
CA VAL A 36 4.61 -9.70 -0.05
C VAL A 36 4.91 -10.87 0.89
N SER A 37 5.61 -10.61 2.00
CA SER A 37 5.92 -11.63 3.01
C SER A 37 4.67 -12.19 3.67
N ALA A 38 3.72 -11.32 4.06
CA ALA A 38 2.44 -11.75 4.63
C ALA A 38 1.61 -12.57 3.62
N ARG A 39 1.56 -12.13 2.36
CA ARG A 39 0.88 -12.84 1.28
C ARG A 39 1.48 -14.22 1.03
N MET A 40 2.81 -14.33 1.02
CA MET A 40 3.49 -15.63 0.88
C MET A 40 3.19 -16.56 2.06
N LYS A 41 3.16 -16.05 3.29
CA LYS A 41 2.74 -16.83 4.47
C LYS A 41 1.29 -17.31 4.37
N PHE A 42 0.38 -16.48 3.85
CA PHE A 42 -1.01 -16.89 3.63
C PHE A 42 -1.13 -17.97 2.54
N ILE A 43 -0.36 -17.86 1.45
CA ILE A 43 -0.32 -18.87 0.38
C ILE A 43 0.24 -20.20 0.91
N ASP A 44 1.32 -20.14 1.70
CA ASP A 44 1.95 -21.31 2.33
C ASP A 44 0.98 -21.99 3.31
N ARG A 45 0.26 -21.20 4.12
CA ARG A 45 -0.72 -21.73 5.08
C ARG A 45 -1.91 -20.80 5.25
N ALA A 46 -3.01 -21.09 4.55
CA ALA A 46 -4.22 -20.29 4.62
C ALA A 46 -5.00 -20.50 5.93
N THR A 47 -4.94 -19.52 6.82
CA THR A 47 -5.70 -19.44 8.08
C THR A 47 -6.31 -18.05 8.28
N SER A 48 -7.28 -17.92 9.19
CA SER A 48 -7.85 -16.61 9.58
C SER A 48 -6.76 -15.64 10.04
N THR A 49 -5.80 -16.10 10.85
CA THR A 49 -4.69 -15.27 11.34
C THR A 49 -3.79 -14.76 10.22
N THR A 50 -3.38 -15.63 9.30
CA THR A 50 -2.55 -15.23 8.15
C THR A 50 -3.31 -14.34 7.16
N TRP A 51 -4.63 -14.54 7.04
CA TRP A 51 -5.48 -13.66 6.25
C TRP A 51 -5.52 -12.25 6.85
N THR A 52 -5.83 -12.14 8.15
CA THR A 52 -5.82 -10.86 8.87
C THR A 52 -4.48 -10.14 8.76
N GLY A 53 -3.37 -10.85 8.91
CA GLY A 53 -2.03 -10.29 8.72
C GLY A 53 -1.79 -9.76 7.29
N THR A 54 -2.32 -10.46 6.28
CA THR A 54 -2.23 -10.03 4.87
C THR A 54 -3.06 -8.77 4.63
N VAL A 55 -4.28 -8.70 5.16
CA VAL A 55 -5.16 -7.54 5.06
C VAL A 55 -4.53 -6.31 5.75
N GLU A 56 -4.00 -6.47 6.95
CA GLU A 56 -3.32 -5.38 7.66
C GLU A 56 -2.11 -4.85 6.89
N ALA A 57 -1.29 -5.75 6.34
CA ALA A 57 -0.15 -5.36 5.51
C ALA A 57 -0.59 -4.63 4.23
N ALA A 58 -1.69 -5.09 3.59
CA ALA A 58 -2.27 -4.41 2.43
C ALA A 58 -2.74 -2.98 2.77
N ARG A 59 -3.43 -2.80 3.92
CA ARG A 59 -3.87 -1.48 4.40
C ARG A 59 -2.68 -0.52 4.57
N ARG A 60 -1.59 -1.01 5.18
CA ARG A 60 -0.36 -0.22 5.37
C ARG A 60 0.28 0.16 4.03
N LEU A 61 0.36 -0.78 3.10
CA LEU A 61 0.91 -0.53 1.77
C LEU A 61 0.09 0.53 1.00
N HIS A 62 -1.23 0.45 1.04
CA HIS A 62 -2.10 1.49 0.45
C HIS A 62 -1.92 2.86 1.10
N ALA A 63 -1.74 2.92 2.42
CA ALA A 63 -1.49 4.18 3.12
C ALA A 63 -0.16 4.81 2.69
N GLU A 64 0.90 4.01 2.59
CA GLU A 64 2.21 4.47 2.11
C GLU A 64 2.19 4.87 0.63
N ALA A 65 1.48 4.13 -0.21
CA ALA A 65 1.26 4.49 -1.61
C ALA A 65 0.57 5.86 -1.74
N LYS A 66 -0.50 6.09 -0.97
CA LYS A 66 -1.21 7.38 -0.98
C LYS A 66 -0.34 8.53 -0.46
N ARG A 67 0.54 8.28 0.51
CA ARG A 67 1.52 9.28 0.98
C ARG A 67 2.54 9.60 -0.10
N ALA A 68 3.05 8.60 -0.81
CA ALA A 68 3.97 8.81 -1.92
C ALA A 68 3.33 9.61 -3.07
N GLU A 69 2.06 9.31 -3.41
CA GLU A 69 1.30 10.05 -4.42
C GLU A 69 1.18 11.53 -4.07
N ARG A 70 0.73 11.84 -2.84
CA ARG A 70 0.57 13.23 -2.37
C ARG A 70 1.86 14.03 -2.38
N GLU A 71 2.97 13.41 -2.05
CA GLU A 71 4.28 14.09 -2.10
C GLU A 71 4.72 14.36 -3.52
N ARG A 72 4.42 13.46 -4.47
CA ARG A 72 4.68 13.67 -5.89
C ARG A 72 3.83 14.83 -6.43
N GLU A 73 2.55 14.86 -6.10
CA GLU A 73 1.64 15.98 -6.43
C GLU A 73 2.16 17.30 -5.85
N ALA A 74 2.56 17.32 -4.58
CA ALA A 74 3.12 18.50 -3.93
C ALA A 74 4.47 18.94 -4.52
N ALA A 75 5.30 18.00 -4.99
CA ALA A 75 6.54 18.32 -5.69
C ALA A 75 6.27 18.92 -7.08
N ALA A 76 5.34 18.34 -7.84
CA ALA A 76 4.94 18.84 -9.16
C ALA A 76 4.30 20.23 -9.07
N SER A 77 3.43 20.45 -8.07
CA SER A 77 2.83 21.76 -7.82
C SER A 77 3.85 22.84 -7.51
N ARG A 78 4.93 22.51 -6.76
CA ARG A 78 6.02 23.46 -6.47
C ARG A 78 6.82 23.80 -7.73
N ALA A 79 7.16 22.80 -8.53
CA ALA A 79 7.87 23.02 -9.79
C ALA A 79 7.07 23.93 -10.75
N ALA A 80 5.75 23.75 -10.84
CA ALA A 80 4.89 24.57 -11.68
C ALA A 80 4.80 26.04 -11.20
N THR A 81 4.85 26.29 -9.89
CA THR A 81 4.89 27.66 -9.36
C THR A 81 6.25 28.34 -9.57
N ASP A 82 7.34 27.59 -9.58
CA ASP A 82 8.69 28.13 -9.79
C ASP A 82 8.93 28.55 -11.26
N GLU A 83 8.35 27.84 -12.23
CA GLU A 83 8.45 28.19 -13.67
C GLU A 83 7.55 29.38 -14.07
N GLY A 84 6.47 29.64 -13.34
CA GLY A 84 5.55 30.76 -13.61
C GLY A 84 5.96 32.12 -13.02
N GLY A 85 7.01 32.16 -12.19
CA GLY A 85 7.50 33.37 -11.50
C GLY A 85 8.70 34.06 -12.16
N GLN A 86 9.22 33.51 -13.26
CA GLN A 86 10.28 34.11 -14.08
C GLN A 86 9.72 34.64 -15.40
N ALA A 87 8.85 35.66 -15.33
CA ALA A 87 8.38 36.42 -16.48
C ALA A 87 8.43 37.92 -16.18
#